data_AF-G4QP40-F1
#
_entry.id   AF-G4QP40-F1
#
_cell.length_a   1.000
_cell.length_b   1.000
_cell.length_c   1.000
_cell.angle_alpha   90.00
_cell.angle_beta   90.00
_cell.angle_gamma   90.00
#
_symmetry.space_group_name_H-M   'P 1'
#
loop_
_entity.id
_entity.type
_entity.pdbx_description
1 polymer ?
#
loop_
_entity_poly.entity_id
_entity_poly.type
_entity_poly.pdbx_seq_one_letter_code
_entity_poly.pdbx_strand_id
1 'polypeptide(L)'
;MKLFNKASVRLLLVCCVATLGSGCASTFESINPLANLEPWVKPYERSNLADPIMSMNRNPVALAYAKHVFESREGARGADGGAGGGCGCN
;
A
#
# COMPACT_ATOMS: atom_id res chain seq x y z
N MET A 1 -18.29 -26.45 -41.59
CA MET A 1 -18.47 -26.28 -40.12
C MET A 1 -17.99 -27.54 -39.39
N LYS A 2 -16.68 -27.66 -39.11
CA LYS A 2 -16.16 -28.67 -38.17
C LYS A 2 -15.74 -27.93 -36.91
N LEU A 3 -16.74 -27.35 -36.26
CA LEU A 3 -16.61 -26.60 -35.02
C LEU A 3 -16.48 -27.62 -33.90
N PHE A 4 -15.30 -27.65 -33.26
CA PHE A 4 -15.01 -28.35 -32.00
C PHE A 4 -14.72 -29.86 -32.12
N ASN A 5 -13.43 -30.19 -32.22
CA ASN A 5 -12.89 -31.52 -31.93
C ASN A 5 -13.00 -31.79 -30.40
N LYS A 6 -13.32 -33.02 -29.99
CA LYS A 6 -13.46 -33.43 -28.58
C LYS A 6 -12.20 -33.12 -27.75
N ALA A 7 -11.02 -33.19 -28.36
CA ALA A 7 -9.75 -32.82 -27.74
C ALA A 7 -9.67 -31.31 -27.43
N SER A 8 -10.18 -30.45 -28.32
CA SER A 8 -10.21 -28.99 -28.13
C SER A 8 -11.18 -28.56 -27.04
N VAL A 9 -12.32 -29.25 -26.90
CA VAL A 9 -13.27 -29.05 -25.78
C VAL A 9 -12.67 -29.55 -24.46
N ARG A 10 -11.98 -30.70 -24.52
CA ARG A 10 -11.03 -31.26 -23.53
C ARG A 10 -10.17 -30.17 -22.87
N LEU A 11 -9.40 -29.54 -23.75
CA LEU A 11 -8.39 -28.56 -23.39
C LEU A 11 -8.99 -27.27 -22.84
N LEU A 12 -10.10 -26.80 -23.44
CA LEU A 12 -10.81 -25.60 -22.97
C LEU A 12 -11.36 -25.76 -21.54
N LEU A 13 -11.91 -26.93 -21.22
CA LEU A 13 -12.50 -27.19 -19.90
C LEU A 13 -11.43 -27.23 -18.80
N VAL A 14 -10.26 -27.83 -19.08
CA VAL A 14 -9.11 -27.84 -18.15
C VAL A 14 -8.58 -26.44 -17.89
N CYS A 15 -8.47 -25.60 -18.94
CA CYS A 15 -8.02 -24.21 -18.79
C CYS A 15 -8.98 -23.37 -17.93
N CYS A 16 -10.30 -23.52 -18.10
CA CYS A 16 -11.28 -22.77 -17.32
C CYS A 16 -11.29 -23.13 -15.82
N VAL A 17 -11.00 -24.39 -15.47
CA VAL A 17 -10.90 -24.81 -14.07
C VAL A 17 -9.60 -24.28 -13.44
N ALA A 18 -8.50 -24.27 -14.20
CA ALA A 18 -7.22 -23.77 -13.73
C ALA A 18 -7.24 -22.25 -13.45
N THR A 19 -7.93 -21.46 -14.27
CA THR A 19 -8.01 -19.99 -14.10
C THR A 19 -8.94 -19.54 -12.97
N LEU A 20 -9.92 -20.37 -12.59
CA LEU A 20 -10.78 -20.08 -11.43
C LEU A 20 -10.14 -20.51 -10.10
N GLY A 21 -9.21 -21.46 -10.12
CA GLY A 21 -8.47 -21.92 -8.93
C GLY A 21 -7.21 -21.12 -8.61
N SER A 22 -6.69 -20.29 -9.54
CA SER A 22 -5.51 -19.45 -9.34
C SER A 22 -5.88 -18.07 -8.79
N GLY A 23 -6.66 -18.04 -7.71
CA GLY A 23 -6.90 -16.82 -6.93
C GLY A 23 -5.93 -16.76 -5.75
N CYS A 24 -4.83 -16.03 -5.90
CA CYS A 24 -3.93 -15.73 -4.79
C CYS A 24 -4.59 -14.73 -3.83
N ALA A 25 -4.64 -15.08 -2.53
CA ALA A 25 -4.73 -14.19 -1.36
C ALA A 25 -6.09 -13.72 -0.78
N SER A 26 -7.18 -14.50 -0.80
CA SER A 26 -8.34 -14.15 0.07
C SER A 26 -9.13 -15.29 0.72
N THR A 27 -8.85 -16.56 0.47
CA THR A 27 -9.54 -17.66 1.16
C THR A 27 -8.68 -18.28 2.26
N PHE A 28 -8.28 -17.52 3.28
CA PHE A 28 -7.92 -18.10 4.58
C PHE A 28 -7.78 -17.04 5.70
N GLU A 29 -8.86 -16.36 6.05
CA GLU A 29 -8.89 -15.65 7.35
C GLU A 29 -9.07 -16.61 8.55
N SER A 30 -9.31 -17.91 8.31
CA SER A 30 -9.76 -18.83 9.35
C SER A 30 -8.67 -19.36 10.30
N ILE A 31 -7.38 -19.30 9.97
CA ILE A 31 -6.32 -19.76 10.89
C ILE A 31 -5.12 -18.80 10.85
N ASN A 32 -5.38 -17.50 10.95
CA ASN A 32 -4.34 -16.53 11.29
C ASN A 32 -4.20 -16.47 12.82
N PRO A 33 -3.26 -17.20 13.45
CA PRO A 33 -3.03 -17.13 14.90
C PRO A 33 -2.56 -15.74 15.36
N LEU A 34 -2.24 -14.83 14.44
CA LEU A 34 -1.93 -13.42 14.72
C LEU A 34 -3.18 -12.55 14.94
N ALA A 35 -4.37 -12.99 14.51
CA ALA A 35 -5.60 -12.20 14.64
C ALA A 35 -6.09 -12.05 16.09
N ASN A 36 -5.62 -12.92 17.01
CA ASN A 36 -5.96 -12.90 18.44
C ASN A 36 -4.72 -12.63 19.31
N LEU A 37 -3.69 -11.95 18.78
CA LEU A 37 -2.53 -11.58 19.58
C LEU A 37 -2.87 -10.42 20.53
N GLU A 38 -3.38 -10.76 21.71
CA GLU A 38 -3.34 -9.93 22.91
C GLU A 38 -1.90 -9.99 23.49
N PRO A 39 -1.25 -8.84 23.73
CA PRO A 39 -1.87 -7.70 24.39
C PRO A 39 -1.80 -6.42 23.54
N TRP A 40 -2.95 -5.95 23.05
CA TRP A 40 -3.03 -4.57 22.57
C TRP A 40 -3.04 -3.62 23.75
N VAL A 41 -2.25 -2.54 23.65
CA VAL A 41 -2.33 -1.42 24.58
C VAL A 41 -3.69 -0.74 24.41
N LYS A 42 -4.37 -0.41 25.51
CA LYS A 42 -5.67 0.28 25.45
C LYS A 42 -5.52 1.59 24.67
N PRO A 43 -6.55 2.03 23.89
CA PRO A 43 -6.46 3.23 23.06
C PRO A 43 -5.90 4.48 23.74
N TYR A 44 -6.25 4.69 25.01
CA TYR A 44 -5.81 5.83 25.82
C TYR A 44 -4.41 5.67 26.42
N GLU A 45 -3.91 4.44 26.57
CA GLU A 45 -2.56 4.14 27.05
C GLU A 45 -1.51 4.20 25.93
N ARG A 46 -1.94 4.20 24.66
CA ARG A 46 -1.02 4.28 23.49
C ARG A 46 -0.14 5.53 23.50
N SER A 47 -0.58 6.62 24.14
CA SER A 47 0.20 7.84 24.28
C SER A 47 1.48 7.64 25.10
N ASN A 48 1.49 6.70 26.05
CA ASN A 48 2.65 6.39 26.89
C ASN A 48 3.79 5.69 26.15
N LEU A 49 3.49 5.13 24.97
CA LEU A 49 4.49 4.47 24.12
C LEU A 49 5.19 5.46 23.17
N ALA A 50 4.66 6.69 23.05
CA ALA A 50 5.26 7.70 22.19
C ALA A 50 6.38 8.43 22.94
N ASP A 51 7.61 7.98 22.76
CA ASP A 51 8.78 8.69 23.28
C ASP A 51 8.96 10.04 22.57
N PRO A 52 9.47 11.09 23.25
CA PRO A 52 9.76 12.39 22.63
C PRO A 52 10.72 12.31 21.43
N ILE A 53 11.54 11.25 21.34
CA ILE A 53 12.43 11.00 20.21
C ILE A 53 11.69 10.55 18.94
N MET A 54 10.49 9.96 19.08
CA MET A 54 9.63 9.56 17.98
C MET A 54 8.84 10.74 17.37
N SER A 55 8.98 11.94 17.94
CA SER A 55 8.37 13.14 17.39
C SER A 55 8.87 13.39 15.97
N MET A 56 7.93 13.42 15.02
CA MET A 56 8.19 13.77 13.62
C MET A 56 8.85 15.15 13.47
N ASN A 57 8.70 16.03 14.46
CA ASN A 57 9.28 17.36 14.47
C ASN A 57 10.10 17.62 15.74
N ARG A 58 11.23 16.92 15.88
CA ARG A 58 12.16 17.17 16.98
C ARG A 58 12.92 18.49 16.85
N ASN A 59 13.15 18.96 15.62
CA ASN A 59 13.84 20.22 15.33
C ASN A 59 13.03 21.03 14.30
N PRO A 60 12.29 22.06 14.73
CA PRO A 60 11.41 22.82 13.85
C PRO A 60 12.16 23.59 12.77
N VAL A 61 13.40 24.03 13.03
CA VAL A 61 14.21 24.76 12.06
C VAL A 61 14.67 23.82 10.94
N ALA A 62 15.18 22.64 11.31
CA ALA A 62 15.58 21.63 10.32
C ALA A 62 14.39 21.09 9.52
N LEU A 63 13.23 20.91 10.17
CA LEU A 63 12.00 20.48 9.50
C LEU A 63 11.50 21.52 8.50
N ALA A 64 11.51 22.81 8.85
CA ALA A 64 11.14 23.89 7.93
C ALA A 64 12.06 23.93 6.70
N TYR A 65 13.38 23.78 6.90
CA TYR A 65 14.34 23.69 5.81
C TYR A 65 14.07 22.48 4.91
N ALA A 66 13.89 21.28 5.49
CA ALA A 66 13.61 20.07 4.72
C ALA A 66 12.28 20.18 3.95
N LYS A 67 11.24 20.73 4.58
CA LYS A 67 9.93 21.01 3.94
C LYS A 67 10.08 21.88 2.69
N HIS A 68 10.83 22.98 2.79
CA HIS A 68 11.09 23.85 1.64
C HIS A 68 11.80 23.10 0.50
N VAL A 69 12.84 22.32 0.80
CA VAL A 69 13.55 21.52 -0.21
C VAL A 69 12.63 20.49 -0.87
N PHE A 70 11.79 19.80 -0.09
CA PHE A 70 10.83 18.85 -0.65
C PHE A 70 9.80 19.57 -1.53
N GLU A 71 9.26 20.70 -1.08
CA GLU A 71 8.30 21.50 -1.85
C GLU A 71 8.87 21.97 -3.20
N SER A 72 10.10 22.48 -3.22
CA SER A 72 10.76 22.90 -4.47
C SER A 72 11.00 21.72 -5.43
N ARG A 73 11.32 20.53 -4.91
CA ARG A 73 11.56 19.33 -5.73
C ARG A 73 10.27 18.70 -6.25
N GLU A 74 9.25 18.63 -5.39
CA GLU A 74 7.94 18.09 -5.72
C GLU A 74 7.17 19.03 -6.66
N GLY A 75 7.30 20.35 -6.51
CA GLY A 75 6.73 21.34 -7.46
C GLY A 75 7.31 21.23 -8.87
N ALA A 76 8.57 20.79 -9.01
CA ALA A 76 9.20 20.54 -10.31
C ALA A 76 8.62 19.30 -11.03
N ARG A 77 8.11 18.32 -10.28
CA ARG A 77 7.61 17.05 -10.82
C ARG A 77 6.09 16.91 -10.80
N GLY A 78 5.39 17.87 -10.19
CA GLY A 78 3.93 17.86 -10.13
C GLY A 78 3.36 17.15 -8.90
N ALA A 79 3.93 17.37 -7.72
CA ALA A 79 3.58 16.65 -6.50
C ALA A 79 2.92 17.52 -5.41
N ASP A 80 2.33 16.83 -4.42
CA ASP A 80 1.51 17.15 -3.22
C ASP A 80 0.75 18.50 -3.09
N GLY A 81 1.24 19.59 -3.68
CA GLY A 81 0.55 20.88 -3.79
C GLY A 81 -0.12 21.07 -5.16
N GLY A 82 -1.18 21.88 -5.20
CA GLY A 82 -1.92 22.19 -6.43
C GLY A 82 -1.13 22.97 -7.51
N ALA A 83 0.09 23.42 -7.19
CA ALA A 83 1.02 24.06 -8.12
C ALA A 83 2.05 23.04 -8.62
N GLY A 84 1.58 21.99 -9.27
CA GLY A 84 2.43 20.92 -9.76
C GLY A 84 2.69 20.99 -11.26
N GLY A 85 3.89 21.41 -11.66
CA GLY A 85 4.35 21.38 -13.06
C GLY A 85 5.05 22.66 -13.51
N GLY A 86 6.23 22.96 -12.97
CA GLY A 86 7.02 24.14 -13.37
C GLY A 86 8.52 23.96 -13.14
N CYS A 87 9.34 24.97 -13.45
CA CYS A 87 10.82 24.95 -13.38
C CYS A 87 11.45 24.72 -11.99
N GLY A 88 10.67 24.33 -10.97
CA GLY A 88 11.12 24.23 -9.57
C GLY A 88 11.36 25.60 -8.91
N CYS A 89 10.86 26.67 -9.53
CA CYS A 89 11.04 28.05 -9.08
C CYS A 89 9.97 28.39 -8.02
N ASN A 90 10.14 27.86 -6.80
CA ASN A 90 9.36 28.22 -5.61
C ASN A 90 10.17 29.17 -4.74
#